data_AF-A0A1T4MQU7-F1
#
_entry.id   AF-A0A1T4MQU7-F1
#
_cell.length_a   1.000
_cell.length_b   1.000
_cell.length_c   1.000
_cell.angle_alpha   90.00
_cell.angle_beta   90.00
_cell.angle_gamma   90.00
#
_symmetry.space_group_name_H-M   'P 1'
#
loop_
_entity.id
_entity.type
_entity.pdbx_description
1 polymer ?
#
loop_
_entity_poly.entity_id
_entity_poly.type
_entity_poly.pdbx_seq_one_letter_code
_entity_poly.pdbx_strand_id
1 'polypeptide(L)'
;MKIIAFTGAGISKASGIPTFEEMPGIRDYLTRNYFQEEPQEFYQKLWQMYERISQAEPNPAHLALARYQIPVITMNIDGLHRKAGTKELVEIHGNLDYVFCPVCQRQYPFTVVKDNHFCSDCREVLQPNVVLYGDWLAQLPQALDLVADAELLLVIGTSFYTSTARYVTERARLAGARVEVINAEAEKVLPELLDRLFNAERHA
;
A
#
# COMPACT_ATOMS: atom_id res chain seq x y z
N MET A 1 5.06 -19.52 -14.33
CA MET A 1 6.06 -18.69 -13.63
C MET A 1 5.43 -18.03 -12.40
N LYS A 2 6.08 -18.02 -11.21
CA LYS A 2 5.58 -17.32 -10.00
C LYS A 2 5.97 -15.85 -10.04
N ILE A 3 4.98 -14.98 -10.30
CA ILE A 3 5.14 -13.52 -10.35
C ILE A 3 4.53 -12.91 -9.10
N ILE A 4 5.27 -12.00 -8.44
CA ILE A 4 4.76 -11.19 -7.32
C ILE A 4 4.91 -9.71 -7.68
N ALA A 5 3.96 -8.88 -7.27
CA ALA A 5 4.04 -7.44 -7.45
C ALA A 5 4.29 -6.74 -6.10
N PHE A 6 5.27 -5.83 -6.06
CA PHE A 6 5.51 -4.90 -4.97
C PHE A 6 5.21 -3.48 -5.45
N THR A 7 4.25 -2.80 -4.82
CA THR A 7 3.72 -1.53 -5.32
C THR A 7 3.89 -0.37 -4.34
N GLY A 8 4.16 0.82 -4.88
CA GLY A 8 4.17 2.09 -4.16
C GLY A 8 3.24 3.12 -4.78
N ALA A 9 3.27 4.36 -4.27
CA ALA A 9 2.28 5.39 -4.60
C ALA A 9 2.19 5.72 -6.10
N GLY A 10 3.27 5.51 -6.87
CA GLY A 10 3.31 5.78 -8.31
C GLY A 10 2.30 4.94 -9.11
N ILE A 11 1.93 3.74 -8.65
CA ILE A 11 0.89 2.93 -9.34
C ILE A 11 -0.48 3.62 -9.31
N SER A 12 -0.74 4.42 -8.27
CA SER A 12 -2.02 5.10 -8.03
C SER A 12 -2.09 6.50 -8.65
N LYS A 13 -1.01 6.96 -9.30
CA LYS A 13 -0.95 8.28 -9.94
C LYS A 13 -1.99 8.43 -11.05
N ALA A 14 -2.15 7.42 -11.90
CA ALA A 14 -3.18 7.41 -12.95
C ALA A 14 -4.62 7.34 -12.40
N SER A 15 -4.79 7.08 -11.10
CA SER A 15 -6.07 7.15 -10.39
C SER A 15 -6.30 8.50 -9.71
N GLY A 16 -5.45 9.50 -9.95
CA GLY A 16 -5.56 10.84 -9.37
C GLY A 16 -5.03 10.96 -7.94
N ILE A 17 -4.37 9.93 -7.41
CA ILE A 17 -3.76 9.98 -6.08
C ILE A 17 -2.32 10.51 -6.23
N PRO A 18 -1.97 11.65 -5.62
CA PRO A 18 -0.61 12.19 -5.70
C PRO A 18 0.38 11.31 -4.94
N THR A 19 1.61 11.25 -5.44
CA THR A 19 2.73 10.61 -4.74
C THR A 19 3.21 11.48 -3.58
N PHE A 20 3.97 10.88 -2.67
CA PHE A 20 4.60 11.63 -1.57
C PHE A 20 5.61 12.68 -2.05
N GLU A 21 6.15 12.57 -3.26
CA GLU A 21 7.03 13.59 -3.86
C GLU A 21 6.24 14.80 -4.34
N GLU A 22 4.99 14.60 -4.73
CA GLU A 22 4.05 15.65 -5.14
C GLU A 22 3.35 16.32 -3.94
N MET A 23 3.64 15.86 -2.72
CA MET A 23 3.09 16.38 -1.46
C MET A 23 4.21 16.77 -0.49
N PRO A 24 4.85 17.94 -0.67
CA PRO A 24 5.91 18.39 0.24
C PRO A 24 5.37 18.57 1.67
N GLY A 25 6.18 18.20 2.67
CA GLY A 25 5.82 18.28 4.10
C GLY A 25 4.86 17.18 4.59
N ILE A 26 4.34 16.32 3.69
CA ILE A 26 3.40 15.26 4.09
C ILE A 26 3.99 14.26 5.10
N ARG A 27 5.30 14.03 4.99
CA ARG A 27 6.01 13.04 5.81
C ARG A 27 6.16 13.50 7.25
N ASP A 28 6.23 14.82 7.47
CA ASP A 28 6.50 15.41 8.78
C ASP A 28 5.37 15.09 9.79
N TYR A 29 4.15 14.93 9.29
CA TYR A 29 2.99 14.59 10.12
C TYR A 29 2.66 13.09 10.14
N LEU A 30 3.27 12.27 9.28
CA LEU A 30 3.04 10.82 9.22
C LEU A 30 4.00 10.04 10.14
N THR A 31 4.40 10.65 11.26
CA THR A 31 5.30 10.05 12.25
C THR A 31 4.52 9.61 13.49
N ARG A 32 5.00 8.55 14.15
CA ARG A 32 4.43 8.09 15.43
C ARG A 32 4.46 9.20 16.49
N ASN A 33 5.56 9.96 16.55
CA ASN A 33 5.73 11.05 17.49
C ASN A 33 4.68 12.14 17.27
N TYR A 34 4.49 12.59 16.01
CA TYR A 34 3.52 13.62 15.68
C TYR A 34 2.09 13.20 16.02
N PHE A 35 1.71 11.94 15.77
CA PHE A 35 0.40 11.44 16.19
C PHE A 35 0.22 11.41 17.72
N GLN A 36 1.27 11.09 18.48
CA GLN A 36 1.21 11.06 19.94
C GLN A 36 1.09 12.46 20.55
N GLU A 37 1.78 13.44 19.96
CA GLU A 37 1.77 14.82 20.42
C GLU A 37 0.50 15.57 19.96
N GLU A 38 0.10 15.38 18.70
CA GLU A 38 -0.96 16.17 18.03
C GLU A 38 -2.00 15.29 17.32
N PRO A 39 -2.73 14.40 18.04
CA PRO A 39 -3.64 13.43 17.43
C PRO A 39 -4.80 14.07 16.66
N GLN A 40 -5.28 15.24 17.11
CA GLN A 40 -6.34 15.97 16.41
C GLN A 40 -5.88 16.50 15.06
N GLU A 41 -4.71 17.17 15.01
CA GLU A 41 -4.17 17.70 13.75
C GLU A 41 -3.77 16.57 12.81
N PHE A 42 -3.18 15.50 13.35
CA PHE A 42 -2.89 14.28 12.60
C PHE A 42 -4.15 13.75 11.88
N TYR A 43 -5.27 13.58 12.60
CA TYR A 43 -6.50 13.06 12.01
C TYR A 43 -7.14 14.03 11.02
N GLN A 44 -7.02 15.34 11.21
CA GLN A 44 -7.45 16.32 10.21
C GLN A 44 -6.69 16.18 8.89
N LYS A 45 -5.36 16.03 8.95
CA LYS A 45 -4.54 15.84 7.73
C LYS A 45 -4.80 14.48 7.10
N LEU A 46 -4.94 13.43 7.90
CA LEU A 46 -5.25 12.08 7.41
C LEU A 46 -6.64 12.02 6.77
N TRP A 47 -7.62 12.74 7.33
CA TRP A 47 -8.97 12.89 6.75
C TRP A 47 -8.94 13.56 5.37
N GLN A 48 -8.18 14.64 5.20
CA GLN A 48 -8.03 15.31 3.90
C GLN A 48 -7.44 14.37 2.83
N MET A 49 -6.51 13.49 3.23
CA MET A 49 -6.00 12.46 2.33
C MET A 49 -7.06 11.40 2.02
N TYR A 50 -7.80 10.95 3.03
CA TYR A 50 -8.90 9.99 2.85
C TYR A 50 -9.97 10.50 1.89
N GLU A 51 -10.37 11.78 1.98
CA GLU A 51 -11.37 12.35 1.08
C GLU A 51 -10.96 12.23 -0.38
N ARG A 52 -9.69 12.47 -0.70
CA ARG A 52 -9.15 12.31 -2.07
C ARG A 52 -9.12 10.85 -2.49
N ILE A 53 -8.62 9.96 -1.62
CA ILE A 53 -8.52 8.52 -1.88
C ILE A 53 -9.89 7.88 -2.10
N SER A 54 -10.89 8.28 -1.30
CA SER A 54 -12.22 7.67 -1.31
C SER A 54 -12.92 7.77 -2.67
N GLN A 55 -12.61 8.83 -3.43
CA GLN A 55 -13.15 9.10 -4.76
C GLN A 55 -12.36 8.44 -5.90
N ALA A 56 -11.18 7.88 -5.62
CA ALA A 56 -10.31 7.28 -6.63
C ALA A 56 -10.79 5.87 -6.99
N GLU A 57 -10.66 5.53 -8.27
CA GLU A 57 -10.98 4.21 -8.81
C GLU A 57 -9.72 3.50 -9.34
N PRO A 58 -9.70 2.15 -9.35
CA PRO A 58 -8.59 1.39 -9.89
C PRO A 58 -8.32 1.74 -11.35
N ASN A 59 -7.05 2.03 -11.66
CA ASN A 59 -6.60 2.23 -13.04
C ASN A 59 -6.20 0.89 -13.71
N PRO A 60 -5.88 0.89 -15.01
CA PRO A 60 -5.53 -0.34 -15.73
C PRO A 60 -4.38 -1.17 -15.12
N ALA A 61 -3.42 -0.56 -14.41
CA ALA A 61 -2.36 -1.32 -13.73
C ALA A 61 -2.93 -2.21 -12.61
N HIS A 62 -3.79 -1.65 -11.76
CA HIS A 62 -4.47 -2.40 -10.70
C HIS A 62 -5.34 -3.51 -11.27
N LEU A 63 -6.13 -3.17 -12.29
CA LEU A 63 -7.03 -4.11 -12.96
C LEU A 63 -6.25 -5.25 -13.64
N ALA A 64 -5.07 -4.98 -14.20
CA ALA A 64 -4.23 -6.01 -14.80
C ALA A 64 -3.68 -6.98 -13.74
N LEU A 65 -3.18 -6.47 -12.61
CA LEU A 65 -2.72 -7.32 -11.49
C LEU A 65 -3.85 -8.22 -10.98
N ALA A 66 -5.04 -7.65 -10.77
CA ALA A 66 -6.21 -8.41 -10.34
C ALA A 66 -6.66 -9.44 -11.38
N ARG A 67 -6.73 -9.06 -12.66
CA ARG A 67 -7.12 -9.94 -13.79
C ARG A 67 -6.21 -11.15 -13.90
N TYR A 68 -4.90 -10.96 -13.79
CA TYR A 68 -3.91 -12.03 -13.83
C TYR A 68 -3.69 -12.73 -12.48
N GLN A 69 -4.44 -12.34 -11.45
CA GLN A 69 -4.37 -12.90 -10.09
C GLN A 69 -2.94 -12.86 -9.53
N ILE A 70 -2.20 -11.79 -9.83
CA ILE A 70 -0.85 -11.57 -9.33
C ILE A 70 -0.95 -11.22 -7.83
N PRO A 71 -0.28 -11.95 -6.92
CA PRO A 71 -0.20 -11.55 -5.53
C PRO A 71 0.50 -10.20 -5.39
N VAL A 72 -0.05 -9.33 -4.54
CA VAL A 72 0.42 -7.96 -4.37
C VAL A 72 0.88 -7.70 -2.94
N ILE A 73 2.06 -7.15 -2.80
CA ILE A 73 2.52 -6.44 -1.61
C ILE A 73 2.42 -4.96 -1.93
N THR A 74 1.75 -4.17 -1.10
CA THR A 74 1.59 -2.73 -1.35
C THR A 74 2.01 -1.90 -0.14
N MET A 75 2.74 -0.83 -0.42
CA MET A 75 3.00 0.25 0.52
C MET A 75 1.86 1.27 0.59
N ASN A 76 0.86 1.15 -0.29
CA ASN A 76 -0.25 2.10 -0.36
C ASN A 76 -1.32 1.74 0.66
N ILE A 77 -1.98 2.77 1.19
CA ILE A 77 -3.09 2.68 2.14
C ILE A 77 -4.44 3.00 1.48
N ASP A 78 -4.45 3.11 0.14
CA ASP A 78 -5.55 3.66 -0.66
C ASP A 78 -6.69 2.67 -0.94
N GLY A 79 -6.45 1.37 -0.74
CA GLY A 79 -7.42 0.31 -1.00
C GLY A 79 -7.70 0.03 -2.48
N LEU A 80 -6.98 0.64 -3.43
CA LEU A 80 -7.28 0.48 -4.86
C LEU A 80 -7.04 -0.94 -5.36
N HIS A 81 -6.04 -1.67 -4.83
CA HIS A 81 -5.86 -3.09 -5.12
C HIS A 81 -7.07 -3.93 -4.70
N ARG A 82 -7.65 -3.62 -3.54
CA ARG A 82 -8.85 -4.32 -3.07
C ARG A 82 -10.05 -3.98 -3.94
N LYS A 83 -10.26 -2.70 -4.26
CA LYS A 83 -11.31 -2.26 -5.20
C LYS A 83 -11.16 -2.93 -6.58
N ALA A 84 -9.93 -3.18 -7.03
CA ALA A 84 -9.65 -3.86 -8.30
C ALA A 84 -9.98 -5.37 -8.28
N GLY A 85 -10.13 -5.98 -7.09
CA GLY A 85 -10.37 -7.41 -6.93
C GLY A 85 -9.10 -8.25 -6.76
N THR A 86 -7.98 -7.67 -6.33
CA THR A 86 -6.78 -8.43 -5.97
C THR A 86 -7.09 -9.40 -4.83
N LYS A 87 -6.83 -10.70 -5.05
CA LYS A 87 -7.19 -11.78 -4.10
C LYS A 87 -6.15 -11.99 -3.01
N GLU A 88 -4.87 -12.01 -3.39
CA GLU A 88 -3.75 -12.16 -2.47
C GLU A 88 -3.07 -10.80 -2.29
N LEU A 89 -3.35 -10.14 -1.17
CA LEU A 89 -2.93 -8.76 -0.90
C LEU A 89 -2.29 -8.64 0.48
N VAL A 90 -1.09 -8.07 0.53
CA VAL A 90 -0.39 -7.69 1.77
C VAL A 90 -0.24 -6.18 1.80
N GLU A 91 -1.03 -5.52 2.66
CA GLU A 91 -1.00 -4.07 2.90
C GLU A 91 0.06 -3.76 3.97
N ILE A 92 1.31 -3.59 3.57
CA ILE A 92 2.44 -3.54 4.51
C ILE A 92 2.45 -2.28 5.41
N HIS A 93 1.79 -1.22 4.95
CA HIS A 93 1.58 0.01 5.70
C HIS A 93 0.15 0.15 6.24
N GLY A 94 -0.63 -0.94 6.24
CA GLY A 94 -2.01 -0.94 6.68
C GLY A 94 -2.96 -0.24 5.70
N ASN A 95 -4.09 0.26 6.19
CA ASN A 95 -5.15 0.85 5.35
C ASN A 95 -6.00 1.87 6.11
N LEU A 96 -6.87 2.57 5.38
CA LEU A 96 -7.80 3.57 5.92
C LEU A 96 -9.24 3.02 6.09
N ASP A 97 -9.40 1.74 6.40
CA ASP A 97 -10.73 1.16 6.59
C ASP A 97 -11.28 1.44 8.00
N TYR A 98 -10.41 1.35 8.99
CA TYR A 98 -10.78 1.45 10.39
C TYR A 98 -9.71 2.14 11.23
N VAL A 99 -10.16 2.56 12.41
CA VAL A 99 -9.32 2.91 13.55
C VAL A 99 -9.70 2.03 14.73
N PHE A 100 -8.82 1.84 15.70
CA PHE A 100 -9.07 0.91 16.80
C PHE A 100 -8.69 1.48 18.16
N CYS A 101 -9.42 1.11 19.20
CA CYS A 101 -9.05 1.48 20.56
C CYS A 101 -7.91 0.58 21.06
N PRO A 102 -6.78 1.13 21.54
CA PRO A 102 -5.66 0.32 22.01
C PRO A 102 -5.97 -0.43 23.31
N VAL A 103 -7.00 0.00 24.07
CA VAL A 103 -7.36 -0.60 25.36
C VAL A 103 -8.43 -1.68 25.20
N CYS A 104 -9.59 -1.35 24.63
CA CYS A 104 -10.69 -2.33 24.50
C CYS A 104 -10.69 -3.09 23.16
N GLN A 105 -9.76 -2.78 22.24
CA GLN A 105 -9.61 -3.44 20.94
C GLN A 105 -10.82 -3.31 20.00
N ARG A 106 -11.83 -2.48 20.33
CA ARG A 106 -12.94 -2.20 19.42
C ARG A 106 -12.44 -1.43 18.19
N GLN A 107 -12.87 -1.89 17.02
CA GLN A 107 -12.67 -1.22 15.74
C GLN A 107 -13.86 -0.32 15.40
N TYR A 108 -13.56 0.80 14.77
CA TYR A 108 -14.53 1.76 14.26
C TYR A 108 -14.19 2.06 12.80
N PRO A 109 -15.18 2.28 11.92
CA PRO A 109 -14.90 2.76 10.56
C PRO A 109 -14.00 3.98 10.61
N PHE A 110 -13.05 4.10 9.70
CA PHE A 110 -12.12 5.24 9.68
C PHE A 110 -12.87 6.59 9.68
N THR A 111 -14.05 6.62 9.07
CA THR A 111 -14.92 7.79 8.98
C THR A 111 -15.33 8.42 10.30
N VAL A 112 -15.24 7.71 11.43
CA VAL A 112 -15.56 8.30 12.75
C VAL A 112 -14.62 9.43 13.13
N VAL A 113 -13.36 9.40 12.66
CA VAL A 113 -12.33 10.37 13.04
C VAL A 113 -12.56 11.76 12.45
N LYS A 114 -13.51 11.89 11.51
CA LYS A 114 -13.99 13.19 11.02
C LYS A 114 -14.55 14.03 12.17
N ASP A 115 -15.32 13.40 13.04
CA ASP A 115 -16.06 14.08 14.10
C ASP A 115 -15.47 13.79 15.49
N ASN A 116 -14.96 12.57 15.72
CA ASN A 116 -14.43 12.16 17.02
C ASN A 116 -13.32 11.10 16.88
N HIS A 117 -12.15 11.38 17.45
CA HIS A 117 -11.01 10.45 17.48
C HIS A 117 -10.84 9.71 18.83
N PHE A 118 -11.84 9.74 19.71
CA PHE A 118 -11.85 9.02 20.98
C PHE A 118 -12.79 7.82 20.96
N CYS A 119 -12.35 6.73 21.62
CA CYS A 119 -13.16 5.55 21.86
C CYS A 119 -14.45 5.89 22.62
N SER A 120 -15.59 5.30 22.22
CA SER A 120 -16.88 5.51 22.89
C SER A 120 -16.91 4.98 24.33
N ASP A 121 -16.12 3.95 24.61
CA ASP A 121 -16.16 3.21 25.88
C ASP A 121 -15.04 3.67 26.82
N CYS A 122 -13.80 3.66 26.34
CA CYS A 122 -12.61 3.93 27.16
C CYS A 122 -12.17 5.40 27.13
N ARG A 123 -12.73 6.22 26.23
CA ARG A 123 -12.29 7.61 25.98
C ARG A 123 -10.83 7.78 25.56
N GLU A 124 -10.09 6.69 25.35
CA GLU A 124 -8.76 6.68 24.77
C GLU A 124 -8.75 7.12 23.31
N VAL A 125 -7.64 7.73 22.90
CA VAL A 125 -7.40 8.11 21.50
C VAL A 125 -7.37 6.84 20.64
N LEU A 126 -8.19 6.83 19.59
CA LEU A 126 -8.20 5.76 18.61
C LEU A 126 -6.85 5.73 17.88
N GLN A 127 -6.31 4.54 17.67
CA GLN A 127 -5.10 4.33 16.89
C GLN A 127 -5.46 4.18 15.42
N PRO A 128 -4.69 4.79 14.51
CA PRO A 128 -4.89 4.58 13.08
C PRO A 128 -4.42 3.16 12.69
N ASN A 129 -5.08 2.55 11.71
CA ASN A 129 -4.64 1.28 11.12
C ASN A 129 -3.57 1.47 10.03
N VAL A 130 -2.85 2.60 10.03
CA VAL A 130 -1.74 2.84 9.10
C VAL A 130 -0.42 2.78 9.87
N VAL A 131 0.63 2.29 9.20
CA VAL A 131 1.99 2.28 9.76
C VAL A 131 2.61 3.66 9.56
N LEU A 132 3.02 4.29 10.66
CA LEU A 132 3.68 5.59 10.67
C LEU A 132 5.20 5.46 10.68
N TYR A 133 5.91 6.54 10.33
CA TYR A 133 7.35 6.59 10.56
C TYR A 133 7.65 6.43 12.06
N GLY A 134 8.46 5.43 12.39
CA GLY A 134 8.75 5.02 13.78
C GLY A 134 8.01 3.76 14.23
N ASP A 135 7.03 3.27 13.47
CA ASP A 135 6.31 2.05 13.77
C ASP A 135 7.01 0.78 13.26
N TRP A 136 6.66 -0.35 13.86
CA TRP A 136 7.02 -1.67 13.37
C TRP A 136 6.16 -2.04 12.15
N LEU A 137 6.80 -2.58 11.11
CA LEU A 137 6.10 -3.14 9.95
C LEU A 137 5.62 -4.56 10.27
N ALA A 138 4.48 -4.69 10.95
CA ALA A 138 3.94 -5.98 11.39
C ALA A 138 3.77 -7.00 10.26
N GLN A 139 3.47 -6.54 9.04
CA GLN A 139 3.26 -7.39 7.86
C GLN A 139 4.53 -7.65 7.04
N LEU A 140 5.69 -7.11 7.45
CA LEU A 140 6.95 -7.34 6.74
C LEU A 140 7.31 -8.84 6.66
N PRO A 141 7.19 -9.66 7.72
CA PRO A 141 7.46 -11.09 7.61
C PRO A 141 6.62 -11.78 6.53
N GLN A 142 5.31 -11.52 6.50
CA GLN A 142 4.41 -12.06 5.48
C GLN A 142 4.81 -11.60 4.06
N ALA A 143 5.18 -10.33 3.90
CA ALA A 143 5.67 -9.81 2.63
C ALA A 143 6.97 -10.49 2.17
N LEU A 144 7.90 -10.75 3.09
CA LEU A 144 9.17 -11.43 2.79
C LEU A 144 8.97 -12.92 2.47
N ASP A 145 8.02 -13.58 3.13
CA ASP A 145 7.64 -14.96 2.83
C ASP A 145 6.98 -15.08 1.46
N LEU A 146 6.14 -14.11 1.07
CA LEU A 146 5.46 -14.12 -0.22
C LEU A 146 6.44 -14.00 -1.41
N VAL A 147 7.55 -13.30 -1.24
CA VAL A 147 8.61 -13.17 -2.28
C VAL A 147 9.70 -14.25 -2.17
N ALA A 148 9.60 -15.16 -1.21
CA ALA A 148 10.67 -16.11 -0.87
C ALA A 148 10.99 -17.12 -1.99
N ASP A 149 10.02 -17.39 -2.85
CA ASP A 149 10.03 -18.37 -3.94
C ASP A 149 9.54 -17.74 -5.26
N ALA A 150 9.51 -16.41 -5.34
CA ALA A 150 9.16 -15.70 -6.57
C ALA A 150 10.20 -15.96 -7.66
N GLU A 151 9.75 -16.19 -8.90
CA GLU A 151 10.63 -16.23 -10.08
C GLU A 151 10.80 -14.84 -10.68
N LEU A 152 9.77 -13.99 -10.56
CA LEU A 152 9.76 -12.60 -11.01
C LEU A 152 9.10 -11.70 -9.96
N LEU A 153 9.82 -10.67 -9.51
CA LEU A 153 9.29 -9.57 -8.72
C LEU A 153 9.09 -8.34 -9.63
N LEU A 154 7.85 -7.89 -9.77
CA LEU A 154 7.49 -6.63 -10.42
C LEU A 154 7.45 -5.52 -9.37
N VAL A 155 8.33 -4.54 -9.48
CA VAL A 155 8.42 -3.42 -8.55
C VAL A 155 7.84 -2.18 -9.22
N ILE A 156 6.65 -1.74 -8.79
CA ILE A 156 5.81 -0.82 -9.54
C ILE A 156 5.59 0.49 -8.76
N GLY A 157 5.87 1.62 -9.38
CA GLY A 157 5.54 2.95 -8.85
C GLY A 157 6.22 3.26 -7.51
N THR A 158 7.49 2.92 -7.36
CA THR A 158 8.26 3.15 -6.13
C THR A 158 9.51 4.00 -6.39
N SER A 159 9.78 4.93 -5.48
CA SER A 159 11.00 5.76 -5.52
C SER A 159 12.16 5.18 -4.72
N PHE A 160 11.96 4.07 -4.01
CA PHE A 160 12.95 3.48 -3.10
C PHE A 160 13.47 4.45 -2.01
N TYR A 161 12.72 5.51 -1.72
CA TYR A 161 13.06 6.48 -0.68
C TYR A 161 13.12 5.82 0.70
N THR A 162 12.16 4.94 1.02
CA THR A 162 12.17 4.14 2.25
C THR A 162 12.86 2.79 2.02
N SER A 163 13.42 2.23 3.10
CA SER A 163 14.12 0.93 3.06
C SER A 163 13.20 -0.25 2.76
N THR A 164 11.88 -0.14 3.00
CA THR A 164 10.90 -1.21 2.76
C THR A 164 11.00 -1.80 1.35
N ALA A 165 11.04 -0.96 0.33
CA ALA A 165 11.16 -1.41 -1.06
C ALA A 165 12.49 -2.12 -1.32
N ARG A 166 13.57 -1.66 -0.67
CA ARG A 166 14.90 -2.27 -0.78
C ARG A 166 14.91 -3.66 -0.14
N TYR A 167 14.36 -3.80 1.07
CA TYR A 167 14.31 -5.09 1.78
C TYR A 167 13.54 -6.16 1.00
N VAL A 168 12.36 -5.84 0.48
CA VAL A 168 11.56 -6.78 -0.32
C VAL A 168 12.30 -7.15 -1.62
N THR A 169 12.91 -6.16 -2.28
CA THR A 169 13.68 -6.38 -3.52
C THR A 169 14.92 -7.24 -3.29
N GLU A 170 15.66 -6.98 -2.22
CA GLU A 170 16.86 -7.75 -1.84
C GLU A 170 16.49 -9.18 -1.47
N ARG A 171 15.39 -9.38 -0.73
CA ARG A 171 14.90 -10.71 -0.37
C ARG A 171 14.55 -11.55 -1.60
N ALA A 172 13.91 -10.94 -2.61
CA ALA A 172 13.58 -11.61 -3.87
C ALA A 172 14.85 -11.95 -4.66
N ARG A 173 15.82 -11.03 -4.75
CA ARG A 173 17.10 -11.30 -5.43
C ARG A 173 17.88 -12.43 -4.78
N LEU A 174 17.92 -12.47 -3.45
CA LEU A 174 18.57 -13.55 -2.70
C LEU A 174 17.89 -14.91 -2.92
N ALA A 175 16.59 -14.92 -3.23
CA ALA A 175 15.86 -16.11 -3.62
C ALA A 175 16.08 -16.52 -5.10
N GLY A 176 16.84 -15.74 -5.88
CA GLY A 176 17.08 -15.97 -7.30
C GLY A 176 16.03 -15.35 -8.23
N ALA A 177 15.09 -14.56 -7.72
CA ALA A 177 14.07 -13.91 -8.54
C ALA A 177 14.68 -12.87 -9.48
N ARG A 178 14.17 -12.80 -10.72
CA ARG A 178 14.38 -11.62 -11.57
C ARG A 178 13.58 -10.45 -10.98
N VAL A 179 14.12 -9.24 -11.06
CA VAL A 179 13.42 -8.02 -10.61
C VAL A 179 13.25 -7.08 -11.79
N GLU A 180 12.02 -6.66 -12.05
CA GLU A 180 11.69 -5.66 -13.07
C GLU A 180 11.02 -4.45 -12.42
N VAL A 181 11.54 -3.25 -12.70
CA VAL A 181 11.04 -1.99 -12.12
C VAL A 181 10.21 -1.26 -13.16
N ILE A 182 8.98 -0.87 -12.80
CA ILE A 182 8.02 -0.17 -13.67
C ILE A 182 7.53 1.09 -12.96
N ASN A 183 8.11 2.24 -13.31
CA ASN A 183 7.76 3.53 -12.68
C ASN A 183 7.03 4.48 -13.62
N ALA A 184 7.45 4.58 -14.88
CA ALA A 184 6.79 5.43 -15.86
C ALA A 184 5.62 4.70 -16.51
N GLU A 185 4.48 5.40 -16.64
CA GLU A 185 3.28 4.92 -17.37
C GLU A 185 2.88 3.48 -16.99
N ALA A 186 2.87 3.19 -15.68
CA ALA A 186 2.58 1.84 -15.17
C ALA A 186 1.20 1.34 -15.62
N GLU A 187 0.23 2.24 -15.81
CA GLU A 187 -1.09 1.96 -16.36
C GLU A 187 -1.08 1.45 -17.81
N LYS A 188 0.02 1.62 -18.55
CA LYS A 188 0.20 1.08 -19.90
C LYS A 188 1.19 -0.07 -19.92
N VAL A 189 2.37 0.14 -19.33
CA VAL A 189 3.50 -0.80 -19.39
C VAL A 189 3.18 -2.12 -18.69
N LEU A 190 2.52 -2.07 -17.53
CA LEU A 190 2.24 -3.28 -16.75
C LEU A 190 1.22 -4.21 -17.44
N PRO A 191 0.06 -3.73 -17.94
CA PRO A 191 -0.83 -4.56 -18.74
C PRO A 191 -0.12 -5.23 -19.93
N GLU A 192 0.64 -4.48 -20.73
CA GLU A 192 1.34 -5.01 -21.90
C GLU A 192 2.39 -6.07 -21.54
N LEU A 193 3.10 -5.88 -20.42
CA LEU A 193 4.05 -6.87 -19.91
C LEU A 193 3.33 -8.16 -19.52
N LEU A 194 2.26 -8.07 -18.72
CA LEU A 194 1.53 -9.25 -18.26
C LEU A 194 0.87 -9.99 -19.42
N ASP A 195 0.26 -9.26 -20.37
CA ASP A 195 -0.30 -9.85 -21.58
C ASP A 195 0.77 -10.65 -22.33
N ARG A 196 1.99 -10.13 -22.49
CA ARG A 196 3.10 -10.83 -23.15
C ARG A 196 3.54 -12.09 -22.40
N LEU A 197 3.73 -11.99 -21.08
CA LEU A 197 4.19 -13.12 -20.26
C LEU A 197 3.19 -14.28 -20.28
N PHE A 198 1.89 -13.98 -20.08
CA PHE A 198 0.85 -14.99 -20.02
C PHE A 198 0.34 -15.47 -21.40
N ASN A 199 0.63 -14.74 -22.49
CA ASN A 199 0.38 -15.25 -23.84
C ASN A 199 1.54 -16.12 -24.34
N ALA A 200 2.79 -15.80 -23.97
CA ALA A 200 3.94 -16.64 -24.28
C ALA A 200 3.83 -18.03 -23.63
N GLU A 201 3.32 -18.11 -22.39
CA GLU A 201 3.08 -19.39 -21.69
C GLU A 201 1.97 -20.25 -22.31
N ARG A 202 1.05 -19.68 -23.12
CA ARG A 202 0.00 -20.47 -23.82
C ARG A 202 0.48 -21.12 -25.11
N HIS A 203 1.65 -20.73 -25.59
CA HIS A 203 2.24 -21.19 -26.86
C HIS A 203 3.57 -21.92 -26.68
N ALA A 204 3.99 -22.17 -25.43
CA ALA A 204 5.14 -22.97 -25.05
C ALA A 204 4.68 -24.33 -24.50
#